data_AF-A0A535FP50-F1
#
_entry.id   AF-A0A535FP50-F1
#
_cell.length_a   1.000
_cell.length_b   1.000
_cell.length_c   1.000
_cell.angle_alpha   90.00
_cell.angle_beta   90.00
_cell.angle_gamma   90.00
#
_symmetry.space_group_name_H-M   'P 1'
#
loop_
_entity.id
_entity.type
_entity.pdbx_description
1 polymer ?
#
loop_
_entity_poly.entity_id
_entity_poly.type
_entity_poly.pdbx_seq_one_letter_code
_entity_poly.pdbx_strand_id
1 'polypeptide(L)'
;MSLIAQQGSGVSQVIGCGGRDLSEAVGGITTLQGLRLLQEDEQTEVIVLISKPPAPKVAEHILGVATTGKKPVIVIFVGADHDALQSRYKHRVVIARTLAEAAHQAVSVCGGTETTTGTWFAGTPSPKGYSPMPVGRSVAAPPGKAVSGGQVSRFLSALFSGGTLCDEAMHIWAERLPVPQSGFSQGMPPGPIYSNIPLKPEWRLPEGHERQVQGHCAIDFGADEYTRGRPHPMIDPSLRLKRLQEEANKPHVGVILLDIVLGYCAHPDPASVYAPAIIDARQKASQAGRPLTFVISLCGTEGDPQRLSIQAAKFREAGAEVFTSNADAALRCIEIIS
;
A
#
# COMPACT_ATOMS: atom_id res chain seq x y z
N MET A 1 -9.93 6.38 -0.03
CA MET A 1 -11.16 6.57 0.79
C MET A 1 -10.88 6.41 2.27
N SER A 2 -10.41 5.25 2.74
CA SER A 2 -10.13 5.00 4.17
C SER A 2 -9.27 6.09 4.84
N LEU A 3 -8.18 6.48 4.17
CA LEU A 3 -7.27 7.53 4.65
C LEU A 3 -7.88 8.94 4.66
N ILE A 4 -8.87 9.22 3.81
CA ILE A 4 -9.62 10.48 3.81
C ILE A 4 -10.60 10.49 5.00
N ALA A 5 -11.31 9.37 5.21
CA ALA A 5 -12.22 9.20 6.34
C ALA A 5 -11.52 9.33 7.70
N GLN A 6 -10.31 8.80 7.83
CA GLN A 6 -9.50 8.94 9.05
C GLN A 6 -9.10 10.38 9.38
N GLN A 7 -9.12 11.27 8.38
CA GLN A 7 -8.89 12.71 8.54
C GLN A 7 -10.19 13.49 8.76
N GLY A 8 -11.34 12.80 8.86
CA GLY A 8 -12.64 13.41 9.15
C GLY A 8 -13.40 13.91 7.92
N SER A 9 -12.94 13.58 6.70
CA SER A 9 -13.58 13.98 5.44
C SER A 9 -14.27 12.80 4.74
N GLY A 10 -15.15 13.10 3.79
CA GLY A 10 -15.87 12.11 2.99
C GLY A 10 -15.45 12.07 1.52
N VAL A 11 -16.10 11.20 0.75
CA VAL A 11 -16.05 11.21 -0.71
C VAL A 11 -17.49 11.31 -1.25
N SER A 12 -17.70 12.15 -2.26
CA SER A 12 -18.99 12.29 -2.95
C SER A 12 -19.24 11.09 -3.87
N GLN A 13 -18.22 10.72 -4.64
CA GLN A 13 -18.29 9.72 -5.71
C GLN A 13 -17.02 8.87 -5.74
N VAL A 14 -17.17 7.63 -6.22
CA VAL A 14 -16.06 6.69 -6.41
C VAL A 14 -16.29 5.95 -7.72
N ILE A 15 -15.41 6.19 -8.70
CA ILE A 15 -15.56 5.64 -10.05
C ILE A 15 -14.46 4.60 -10.28
N GLY A 16 -14.84 3.33 -10.29
CA GLY A 16 -13.96 2.23 -10.65
C GLY A 16 -13.75 2.21 -12.17
N CYS A 17 -12.53 2.46 -12.62
CA CYS A 17 -12.21 2.53 -14.06
C CYS A 17 -11.80 1.17 -14.66
N GLY A 18 -11.44 0.20 -13.81
CA GLY A 18 -10.93 -1.11 -14.23
C GLY A 18 -9.41 -1.12 -14.46
N GLY A 19 -8.75 -2.21 -14.08
CA GLY A 19 -7.28 -2.27 -13.99
C GLY A 19 -6.52 -2.12 -15.31
N ARG A 20 -7.21 -2.20 -16.47
CA ARG A 20 -6.61 -2.08 -17.81
C ARG A 20 -6.93 -0.76 -18.51
N ASP A 21 -7.78 0.08 -17.93
CA ASP A 21 -8.27 1.30 -18.57
C ASP A 21 -7.13 2.22 -19.01
N LEU A 22 -6.08 2.32 -18.20
CA LEU A 22 -4.94 3.20 -18.45
C LEU A 22 -3.84 2.60 -19.36
N SER A 23 -4.11 1.46 -19.97
CA SER A 23 -3.22 0.88 -21.00
C SER A 23 -3.33 1.64 -22.32
N GLU A 24 -2.30 1.56 -23.17
CA GLU A 24 -2.36 2.16 -24.52
C GLU A 24 -3.48 1.55 -25.38
N ALA A 25 -3.80 0.27 -25.19
CA ALA A 25 -4.84 -0.43 -25.93
C ALA A 25 -6.26 0.06 -25.59
N VAL A 26 -6.51 0.49 -24.34
CA VAL A 26 -7.83 0.98 -23.91
C VAL A 26 -7.91 2.51 -23.99
N GLY A 27 -6.84 3.22 -23.62
CA GLY A 27 -6.74 4.67 -23.82
C GLY A 27 -7.38 5.54 -22.74
N GLY A 28 -7.71 4.97 -21.58
CA GLY A 28 -8.24 5.70 -20.42
C GLY A 28 -9.68 6.16 -20.57
N ILE A 29 -10.49 5.45 -21.36
CA ILE A 29 -11.85 5.88 -21.73
C ILE A 29 -12.70 6.13 -20.48
N THR A 30 -12.72 5.18 -19.54
CA THR A 30 -13.56 5.31 -18.34
C THR A 30 -13.00 6.38 -17.40
N THR A 31 -11.68 6.47 -17.25
CA THR A 31 -11.04 7.53 -16.46
C THR A 31 -11.36 8.92 -17.00
N LEU A 32 -11.31 9.12 -18.32
CA LEU A 32 -11.64 10.39 -18.95
C LEU A 32 -13.12 10.75 -18.79
N GLN A 33 -14.03 9.78 -18.91
CA GLN A 33 -15.46 9.98 -18.66
C GLN A 33 -15.71 10.35 -17.20
N GLY A 34 -15.14 9.60 -16.26
CA GLY A 34 -15.26 9.86 -14.83
C GLY A 34 -14.74 11.24 -14.45
N LEU A 35 -13.57 11.63 -14.97
CA LEU A 35 -13.00 12.95 -14.75
C LEU A 35 -13.92 14.07 -15.22
N ARG A 36 -14.55 13.96 -16.40
CA ARG A 36 -15.52 14.96 -16.88
C ARG A 36 -16.75 15.03 -15.99
N LEU A 37 -17.32 13.89 -15.62
CA LEU A 37 -18.48 13.83 -14.72
C LEU A 37 -18.17 14.48 -13.37
N LEU A 38 -17.00 14.19 -12.79
CA LEU A 38 -16.59 14.77 -11.51
C LEU A 38 -16.29 16.27 -11.60
N GLN A 39 -15.82 16.77 -12.75
CA GLN A 39 -15.63 18.20 -12.97
C GLN A 39 -16.97 18.96 -13.03
N GLU A 40 -18.04 18.32 -13.48
CA GLU A 40 -19.39 18.90 -13.56
C GLU A 40 -20.23 18.68 -12.29
N ASP A 41 -19.90 17.68 -11.47
CA ASP A 41 -20.69 17.33 -10.26
C ASP A 41 -20.55 18.33 -9.12
N GLU A 42 -21.59 19.11 -8.82
CA GLU A 42 -21.58 20.14 -7.78
C GLU A 42 -21.21 19.63 -6.37
N GLN A 43 -21.42 18.34 -6.07
CA GLN A 43 -21.05 17.75 -4.78
C GLN A 43 -19.56 17.39 -4.66
N THR A 44 -18.83 17.42 -5.78
CA THR A 44 -17.39 17.12 -5.81
C THR A 44 -16.60 18.42 -5.75
N GLU A 45 -15.79 18.60 -4.71
CA GLU A 45 -14.94 19.79 -4.51
C GLU A 45 -13.49 19.56 -4.99
N VAL A 46 -12.95 18.37 -4.73
CA VAL A 46 -11.59 17.95 -5.10
C VAL A 46 -11.64 16.58 -5.76
N ILE A 47 -10.85 16.38 -6.81
CA ILE A 47 -10.78 15.11 -7.54
C ILE A 47 -9.45 14.42 -7.22
N VAL A 48 -9.48 13.12 -6.91
CA VAL A 48 -8.27 12.30 -6.75
C VAL A 48 -8.20 11.26 -7.87
N LEU A 49 -7.17 11.37 -8.72
CA LEU A 49 -6.83 10.39 -9.74
C LEU A 49 -5.79 9.41 -9.18
N ILE A 50 -6.18 8.15 -9.05
CA ILE A 50 -5.37 7.09 -8.45
C ILE A 50 -5.22 5.92 -9.40
N SER A 51 -3.99 5.50 -9.66
CA SER A 51 -3.69 4.28 -10.44
C SER A 51 -2.24 3.83 -10.29
N LYS A 52 -1.94 2.63 -10.80
CA LYS A 52 -0.57 2.26 -11.20
C LYS A 52 -0.11 3.16 -12.37
N PRO A 53 1.18 3.19 -12.74
CA PRO A 53 1.67 4.09 -13.78
C PRO A 53 0.92 3.86 -15.11
N PRO A 54 0.21 4.87 -15.65
CA PRO A 54 -0.44 4.77 -16.95
C PRO A 54 0.59 4.66 -18.08
N ALA A 55 0.16 4.18 -19.24
CA ALA A 55 0.97 4.31 -20.46
C ALA A 55 1.29 5.80 -20.73
N PRO A 56 2.51 6.19 -21.14
CA PRO A 56 2.91 7.60 -21.19
C PRO A 56 1.95 8.52 -21.98
N LYS A 57 1.50 8.09 -23.17
CA LYS A 57 0.53 8.86 -23.97
C LYS A 57 -0.83 9.01 -23.29
N VAL A 58 -1.26 7.98 -22.56
CA VAL A 58 -2.54 7.99 -21.82
C VAL A 58 -2.43 8.92 -20.61
N ALA A 59 -1.29 8.89 -19.91
CA ALA A 59 -0.98 9.82 -18.83
C ALA A 59 -1.06 11.28 -19.30
N GLU A 60 -0.41 11.60 -20.42
CA GLU A 60 -0.42 12.94 -21.00
C GLU A 60 -1.82 13.40 -21.35
N HIS A 61 -2.64 12.53 -21.94
CA HIS A 61 -4.01 12.85 -22.31
C HIS A 61 -4.89 13.11 -21.09
N ILE A 62 -4.85 12.22 -20.08
CA ILE A 62 -5.64 12.35 -18.84
C ILE A 62 -5.26 13.61 -18.09
N LEU A 63 -3.95 13.87 -17.91
CA LEU A 63 -3.49 15.06 -17.21
C LEU A 63 -3.76 16.33 -18.01
N GLY A 64 -3.71 16.27 -19.35
CA GLY A 64 -4.18 17.34 -20.21
C GLY A 64 -5.62 17.73 -19.88
N VAL A 65 -6.53 16.76 -19.84
CA VAL A 65 -7.94 16.99 -19.46
C VAL A 65 -8.06 17.46 -18.01
N ALA A 66 -7.31 16.89 -17.07
CA ALA A 66 -7.35 17.26 -15.66
C ALA A 66 -7.04 18.74 -15.43
N THR A 67 -6.13 19.32 -16.23
CA THR A 67 -5.78 20.74 -16.13
C THR A 67 -6.77 21.71 -16.77
N THR A 68 -7.79 21.22 -17.49
CA THR A 68 -8.81 22.09 -18.12
C THR A 68 -10.00 22.39 -17.19
N GLY A 69 -10.13 21.61 -16.12
CA GLY A 69 -11.20 21.74 -15.14
C GLY A 69 -11.06 22.93 -14.20
N LYS A 70 -12.13 23.22 -13.46
CA LYS A 70 -12.14 24.26 -12.42
C LYS A 70 -11.81 23.73 -11.04
N LYS A 71 -11.86 22.41 -10.86
CA LYS A 71 -11.67 21.75 -9.57
C LYS A 71 -10.24 21.27 -9.42
N PRO A 72 -9.64 21.41 -8.22
CA PRO A 72 -8.33 20.85 -7.94
C PRO A 72 -8.29 19.34 -8.21
N VAL A 73 -7.20 18.88 -8.82
CA VAL A 73 -6.97 17.47 -9.09
C VAL A 73 -5.68 17.02 -8.40
N ILE A 74 -5.81 16.07 -7.49
CA ILE A 74 -4.70 15.34 -6.88
C ILE A 74 -4.41 14.10 -7.74
N VAL A 75 -3.15 13.85 -8.05
CA VAL A 75 -2.72 12.75 -8.90
C VAL A 75 -1.75 11.87 -8.12
N ILE A 76 -2.08 10.59 -8.00
CA ILE A 76 -1.21 9.54 -7.46
C ILE A 76 -1.11 8.41 -8.49
N PHE A 77 -0.08 8.50 -9.33
CA PHE A 77 0.34 7.42 -10.22
C PHE A 77 1.46 6.67 -9.51
N VAL A 78 1.08 5.63 -8.77
CA VAL A 78 1.97 4.88 -7.88
C VAL A 78 3.23 4.45 -8.62
N GLY A 79 4.40 4.91 -8.19
CA GLY A 79 5.68 4.53 -8.82
C GLY A 79 6.03 5.21 -10.14
N ALA A 80 5.27 6.22 -10.57
CA ALA A 80 5.65 7.07 -11.70
C ALA A 80 6.85 7.98 -11.36
N ASP A 81 7.41 8.63 -12.38
CA ASP A 81 8.38 9.70 -12.19
C ASP A 81 7.68 10.97 -11.70
N HIS A 82 7.46 11.05 -10.38
CA HIS A 82 6.75 12.15 -9.74
C HIS A 82 7.47 13.50 -9.93
N ASP A 83 8.81 13.51 -10.03
CA ASP A 83 9.59 14.73 -10.26
C ASP A 83 9.40 15.25 -11.68
N ALA A 84 9.36 14.36 -12.68
CA ALA A 84 9.01 14.73 -14.05
C ALA A 84 7.56 15.24 -14.15
N LEU A 85 6.60 14.58 -13.49
CA LEU A 85 5.20 15.02 -13.44
C LEU A 85 5.08 16.40 -12.77
N GLN A 86 5.71 16.59 -11.62
CA GLN A 86 5.71 17.86 -10.89
C GLN A 86 6.34 18.99 -11.72
N SER A 87 7.44 18.71 -12.41
CA SER A 87 8.11 19.68 -13.29
C SER A 87 7.25 20.08 -14.48
N ARG A 88 6.52 19.12 -15.07
CA ARG A 88 5.69 19.32 -16.27
C ARG A 88 4.39 20.05 -15.97
N TYR A 89 3.68 19.64 -14.93
CA TYR A 89 2.34 20.16 -14.63
C TYR A 89 2.32 21.24 -13.53
N LYS A 90 3.42 21.37 -12.77
CA LYS A 90 3.65 22.40 -11.75
C LYS A 90 2.49 22.48 -10.76
N HIS A 91 1.73 23.56 -10.82
CA HIS A 91 0.63 23.86 -9.91
C HIS A 91 -0.75 23.52 -10.50
N ARG A 92 -0.81 23.09 -11.77
CA ARG A 92 -2.09 22.81 -12.45
C ARG A 92 -2.77 21.53 -11.96
N VAL A 93 -1.99 20.65 -11.31
CA VAL A 93 -2.45 19.49 -10.54
C VAL A 93 -1.54 19.36 -9.32
N VAL A 94 -1.98 18.63 -8.30
CA VAL A 94 -1.15 18.26 -7.16
C VAL A 94 -0.62 16.85 -7.38
N ILE A 95 0.70 16.68 -7.35
CA ILE A 95 1.32 15.36 -7.49
C ILE A 95 1.61 14.82 -6.09
N ALA A 96 1.05 13.66 -5.78
CA ALA A 96 1.36 12.88 -4.59
C ALA A 96 2.23 11.68 -4.96
N ARG A 97 3.10 11.25 -4.04
CA ARG A 97 3.98 10.08 -4.20
C ARG A 97 3.44 8.83 -3.53
N THR A 98 2.58 9.00 -2.52
CA THR A 98 1.94 7.89 -1.79
C THR A 98 0.44 8.10 -1.69
N LEU A 99 -0.29 7.02 -1.42
CA LEU A 99 -1.73 7.02 -1.13
C LEU A 99 -2.05 7.87 0.10
N ALA A 100 -1.19 7.85 1.11
CA ALA A 100 -1.32 8.66 2.33
C ALA A 100 -1.13 10.16 2.04
N GLU A 101 -0.10 10.51 1.27
CA GLU A 101 0.11 11.89 0.82
C GLU A 101 -1.06 12.39 -0.03
N ALA A 102 -1.54 11.58 -0.97
CA ALA A 102 -2.67 11.94 -1.83
C ALA A 102 -3.95 12.20 -1.02
N ALA A 103 -4.22 11.36 -0.02
CA ALA A 103 -5.35 11.55 0.89
C ALA A 103 -5.19 12.80 1.73
N HIS A 104 -3.99 13.08 2.24
CA HIS A 104 -3.71 14.29 3.02
C HIS A 104 -3.89 15.55 2.19
N GLN A 105 -3.29 15.61 1.00
CA GLN A 105 -3.42 16.74 0.08
C GLN A 105 -4.88 16.95 -0.34
N ALA A 106 -5.64 15.89 -0.61
CA ALA A 106 -7.05 16.02 -0.95
C ALA A 106 -7.86 16.70 0.16
N VAL A 107 -7.64 16.30 1.42
CA VAL A 107 -8.32 16.88 2.59
C VAL A 107 -7.86 18.32 2.84
N SER A 108 -6.55 18.58 2.75
CA SER A 108 -5.99 19.92 2.92
C SER A 108 -6.52 20.91 1.86
N VAL A 109 -6.56 20.49 0.60
CA VAL A 109 -7.09 21.31 -0.50
C VAL A 109 -8.59 21.55 -0.32
N CYS A 110 -9.36 20.52 0.04
CA CYS A 110 -10.81 20.64 0.28
C CYS A 110 -11.12 21.57 1.47
N GLY A 111 -10.31 21.51 2.53
CA GLY A 111 -10.44 22.36 3.72
C GLY A 111 -9.88 23.78 3.55
N GLY A 112 -9.30 24.10 2.39
CA GLY A 112 -8.73 25.42 2.10
C GLY A 112 -7.37 25.70 2.75
N THR A 113 -6.66 24.68 3.23
CA THR A 113 -5.34 24.84 3.89
C THR A 113 -4.18 24.80 2.91
N GLU A 114 -4.34 24.23 1.71
CA GLU A 114 -3.35 24.25 0.62
C GLU A 114 -4.02 24.62 -0.71
N THR A 115 -3.62 25.75 -1.32
CA THR A 115 -4.20 26.24 -2.57
C THR A 115 -3.31 25.89 -3.77
N THR A 116 -3.81 25.08 -4.70
CA THR A 116 -3.17 24.85 -6.02
C THR A 116 -3.80 25.73 -7.11
N THR A 117 -3.45 27.02 -6.98
CA THR A 117 -3.33 28.08 -7.99
C THR A 117 -4.50 28.48 -8.90
N GLY A 118 -4.93 29.72 -8.67
CA GLY A 118 -5.69 30.57 -9.58
C GLY A 118 -6.31 31.75 -8.82
N THR A 119 -5.48 32.58 -8.18
CA THR A 119 -5.83 33.67 -7.23
C THR A 119 -6.77 33.27 -6.09
N TRP A 120 -6.19 32.70 -5.02
CA TRP A 120 -6.86 32.55 -3.73
C TRP A 120 -5.83 32.87 -2.64
N PHE A 121 -6.07 33.94 -1.89
CA PHE A 121 -5.15 34.45 -0.87
C PHE A 121 -5.23 33.61 0.41
N ALA A 122 -4.07 33.42 1.04
CA ALA A 122 -3.94 32.82 2.34
C ALA A 122 -4.64 33.67 3.41
N GLY A 123 -5.68 33.11 4.01
CA GLY A 123 -6.22 33.56 5.29
C GLY A 123 -6.25 32.38 6.24
N THR A 124 -5.31 32.33 7.18
CA THR A 124 -5.49 31.57 8.43
C THR A 124 -6.71 32.13 9.17
N PRO A 125 -7.56 31.31 9.82
CA PRO A 125 -7.12 30.42 10.89
C PRO A 125 -7.70 28.99 10.90
N SER A 126 -6.96 28.13 11.61
CA SER A 126 -7.24 26.73 12.00
C SER A 126 -8.70 26.40 12.35
N PRO A 127 -9.16 25.18 12.02
CA PRO A 127 -10.12 24.48 12.86
C PRO A 127 -9.36 23.79 14.01
N LYS A 128 -9.69 24.21 15.24
CA LYS A 128 -9.37 23.49 16.48
C LYS A 128 -9.84 22.03 16.35
N GLY A 129 -8.95 21.07 16.54
CA GLY A 129 -9.34 19.68 16.81
C GLY A 129 -8.47 18.58 16.24
N TYR A 130 -7.64 18.85 15.23
CA TYR A 130 -6.72 17.83 14.71
C TYR A 130 -5.35 17.96 15.38
N SER A 131 -5.15 17.22 16.48
CA SER A 131 -3.80 16.76 16.80
C SER A 131 -3.57 15.52 15.93
N PRO A 132 -2.53 15.46 15.07
CA PRO A 132 -2.08 14.16 14.59
C PRO A 132 -1.91 13.29 15.82
N MET A 133 -2.57 12.14 15.85
CA MET A 133 -2.32 11.14 16.89
C MET A 133 -0.80 11.01 16.99
N PRO A 134 -0.18 11.31 18.16
CA PRO A 134 1.24 11.16 18.29
C PRO A 134 1.54 9.73 17.86
N VAL A 135 2.49 9.59 16.92
CA VAL A 135 3.09 8.33 16.51
C VAL A 135 3.15 7.49 17.77
N GLY A 136 2.23 6.52 17.85
CA GLY A 136 2.06 5.74 19.05
C GLY A 136 3.41 5.13 19.28
N ARG A 137 4.12 5.63 20.29
CA ARG A 137 5.32 4.99 20.81
C ARG A 137 4.79 3.67 21.34
N SER A 138 4.68 2.69 20.45
CA SER A 138 4.47 1.31 20.83
C SER A 138 5.47 1.09 21.94
N VAL A 139 4.98 0.64 23.08
CA VAL A 139 5.82 0.33 24.22
C VAL A 139 6.72 -0.78 23.73
N ALA A 140 7.88 -0.40 23.20
CA ALA A 140 8.88 -1.32 22.72
C ALA A 140 9.20 -2.16 23.94
N ALA A 141 8.98 -3.47 23.83
CA ALA A 141 9.69 -4.40 24.70
C ALA A 141 11.17 -3.99 24.66
N PRO A 142 11.85 -3.89 25.81
CA PRO A 142 13.22 -3.39 25.87
C PRO A 142 14.07 -4.15 24.85
N PRO A 143 14.98 -3.46 24.12
CA PRO A 143 15.79 -4.13 23.11
C PRO A 143 16.51 -5.29 23.77
N GLY A 144 16.14 -6.51 23.37
CA GLY A 144 16.86 -7.71 23.73
C GLY A 144 18.32 -7.50 23.33
N LYS A 145 19.23 -7.74 24.27
CA LYS A 145 20.68 -7.62 24.09
C LYS A 145 21.08 -8.13 22.70
N ALA A 146 21.78 -7.29 21.95
CA ALA A 146 22.39 -7.65 20.68
C ALA A 146 23.21 -8.93 20.89
N VAL A 147 22.73 -10.04 20.34
CA VAL A 147 23.50 -11.28 20.29
C VAL A 147 24.59 -11.04 19.26
N SER A 148 25.83 -10.97 19.72
CA SER A 148 27.05 -10.95 18.92
C SER A 148 27.27 -12.29 18.22
N GLY A 149 26.36 -12.64 17.30
CA GLY A 149 26.47 -13.74 16.35
C GLY A 149 26.30 -13.19 14.95
N GLY A 150 27.07 -13.69 13.98
CA GLY A 150 27.14 -13.19 12.61
C GLY A 150 25.77 -12.80 12.05
N GLN A 151 25.69 -11.60 11.47
CA GLN A 151 24.47 -10.95 11.01
C GLN A 151 23.78 -11.82 9.95
N VAL A 152 22.81 -12.65 10.37
CA VAL A 152 21.97 -13.43 9.45
C VAL A 152 21.06 -12.43 8.74
N SER A 153 21.22 -12.27 7.42
CA SER A 153 20.35 -11.43 6.60
C SER A 153 18.90 -11.85 6.80
N ARG A 154 18.05 -10.89 7.18
CA ARG A 154 16.61 -11.10 7.38
C ARG A 154 15.86 -10.56 6.18
N PHE A 155 15.10 -11.42 5.54
CA PHE A 155 14.26 -11.07 4.41
C PHE A 155 12.85 -10.68 4.84
N LEU A 156 12.25 -9.86 3.98
CA LEU A 156 10.87 -9.40 4.05
C LEU A 156 10.04 -10.31 3.16
N SER A 157 8.91 -10.80 3.66
CA SER A 157 7.89 -11.47 2.86
C SER A 157 6.56 -10.74 3.00
N ALA A 158 6.15 -10.01 1.97
CA ALA A 158 4.88 -9.30 1.96
C ALA A 158 3.81 -10.07 1.18
N LEU A 159 2.65 -10.28 1.81
CA LEU A 159 1.54 -11.04 1.23
C LEU A 159 0.34 -10.10 1.10
N PHE A 160 0.09 -9.61 -0.11
CA PHE A 160 -0.94 -8.62 -0.41
C PHE A 160 -2.23 -9.25 -0.97
N SER A 161 -3.36 -8.59 -0.74
CA SER A 161 -4.64 -8.82 -1.43
C SER A 161 -5.04 -7.66 -2.34
N GLY A 162 -4.57 -6.45 -2.06
CA GLY A 162 -4.79 -5.26 -2.88
C GLY A 162 -3.59 -4.98 -3.79
N GLY A 163 -3.78 -5.12 -5.10
CA GLY A 163 -2.69 -4.95 -6.06
C GLY A 163 -2.03 -3.58 -6.08
N THR A 164 -2.78 -2.48 -5.84
CA THR A 164 -2.21 -1.12 -5.72
C THR A 164 -1.40 -0.95 -4.43
N LEU A 165 -1.81 -1.58 -3.33
CA LEU A 165 -1.06 -1.56 -2.06
C LEU A 165 0.27 -2.31 -2.20
N CYS A 166 0.23 -3.46 -2.89
CA CYS A 166 1.42 -4.22 -3.24
C CYS A 166 2.39 -3.37 -4.10
N ASP A 167 1.87 -2.73 -5.14
CA ASP A 167 2.62 -1.87 -6.06
C ASP A 167 3.33 -0.72 -5.32
N GLU A 168 2.59 0.02 -4.48
CA GLU A 168 3.14 1.13 -3.70
C GLU A 168 4.26 0.67 -2.76
N ALA A 169 4.05 -0.42 -2.03
CA ALA A 169 5.04 -0.93 -1.12
C ALA A 169 6.32 -1.37 -1.86
N MET A 170 6.18 -2.05 -3.00
CA MET A 170 7.32 -2.44 -3.83
C MET A 170 8.10 -1.23 -4.34
N HIS A 171 7.44 -0.15 -4.77
CA HIS A 171 8.13 1.06 -5.21
C HIS A 171 8.91 1.72 -4.06
N ILE A 172 8.29 1.81 -2.87
CA ILE A 172 8.97 2.34 -1.66
C ILE A 172 10.22 1.52 -1.32
N TRP A 173 10.12 0.18 -1.40
CA TRP A 173 11.24 -0.73 -1.15
C TRP A 173 12.31 -0.66 -2.23
N ALA A 174 11.94 -0.59 -3.51
CA ALA A 174 12.90 -0.53 -4.60
C ALA A 174 13.77 0.73 -4.58
N GLU A 175 13.26 1.84 -4.03
CA GLU A 175 14.01 3.08 -3.84
C GLU A 175 14.98 3.04 -2.66
N ARG A 176 14.73 2.21 -1.64
CA ARG A 176 15.37 2.32 -0.32
C ARG A 176 16.14 1.07 0.12
N LEU A 177 15.75 -0.11 -0.35
CA LEU A 177 16.44 -1.36 -0.03
C LEU A 177 17.66 -1.55 -0.92
N PRO A 178 18.80 -1.97 -0.35
CA PRO A 178 19.96 -2.31 -1.15
C PRO A 178 19.67 -3.58 -1.97
N VAL A 179 20.23 -3.63 -3.18
CA VAL A 179 20.23 -4.85 -3.98
C VAL A 179 21.25 -5.82 -3.37
N PRO A 180 20.84 -7.02 -2.92
CA PRO A 180 21.78 -7.99 -2.36
C PRO A 180 22.89 -8.31 -3.37
N GLN A 181 24.14 -8.46 -2.94
CA GLN A 181 25.24 -8.84 -3.84
C GLN A 181 25.54 -10.35 -3.87
N SER A 182 24.96 -11.12 -2.94
CA SER A 182 25.18 -12.57 -2.79
C SER A 182 23.95 -13.26 -2.18
N GLY A 183 23.77 -14.56 -2.47
CA GLY A 183 22.66 -15.36 -1.91
C GLY A 183 21.60 -15.80 -2.92
N PHE A 184 21.91 -15.81 -4.21
CA PHE A 184 20.92 -16.15 -5.24
C PHE A 184 20.70 -17.66 -5.36
N SER A 185 19.42 -18.02 -5.47
CA SER A 185 19.00 -19.24 -6.15
C SER A 185 19.60 -19.22 -7.55
N GLN A 186 20.33 -20.28 -7.95
CA GLN A 186 21.02 -20.33 -9.24
C GLN A 186 20.10 -19.87 -10.38
N GLY A 187 20.52 -18.86 -11.13
CA GLY A 187 19.82 -18.38 -12.33
C GLY A 187 18.93 -17.15 -12.17
N MET A 188 18.82 -16.52 -10.98
CA MET A 188 18.07 -15.27 -10.81
C MET A 188 18.97 -14.03 -10.67
N PRO A 189 18.73 -12.95 -11.44
CA PRO A 189 19.45 -11.69 -11.29
C PRO A 189 19.03 -10.94 -10.01
N PRO A 190 19.95 -10.16 -9.38
CA PRO A 190 19.66 -9.40 -8.17
C PRO A 190 18.52 -8.39 -8.33
N GLY A 191 17.62 -8.33 -7.35
CA GLY A 191 16.63 -7.27 -7.18
C GLY A 191 16.39 -6.94 -5.71
N PRO A 192 15.93 -5.72 -5.38
CA PRO A 192 15.60 -5.35 -4.01
C PRO A 192 14.33 -6.07 -3.51
N ILE A 193 13.45 -6.52 -4.42
CA ILE A 193 12.21 -7.23 -4.10
C ILE A 193 11.77 -8.11 -5.30
N TYR A 194 11.46 -9.38 -5.06
CA TYR A 194 10.87 -10.25 -6.08
C TYR A 194 9.33 -10.26 -6.00
N SER A 195 8.63 -10.31 -7.13
CA SER A 195 7.17 -10.37 -7.14
C SER A 195 6.56 -11.13 -8.33
N ASN A 196 5.33 -11.60 -8.17
CA ASN A 196 4.50 -12.08 -9.28
C ASN A 196 3.97 -10.95 -10.17
N ILE A 197 3.94 -9.71 -9.65
CA ILE A 197 3.67 -8.48 -10.38
C ILE A 197 4.93 -7.59 -10.40
N PRO A 198 6.04 -8.05 -10.98
CA PRO A 198 7.34 -7.44 -10.75
C PRO A 198 7.46 -6.04 -11.36
N LEU A 199 8.13 -5.12 -10.65
CA LEU A 199 8.42 -3.77 -11.15
C LEU A 199 9.38 -3.78 -12.35
N LYS A 200 10.23 -4.80 -12.46
CA LYS A 200 11.09 -5.08 -13.61
C LYS A 200 10.99 -6.55 -13.99
N PRO A 201 10.99 -6.94 -15.28
CA PRO A 201 10.84 -8.33 -15.70
C PRO A 201 11.80 -9.30 -15.01
N GLU A 202 13.02 -8.88 -14.74
CA GLU A 202 14.08 -9.64 -14.07
C GLU A 202 13.80 -9.93 -12.58
N TRP A 203 12.89 -9.19 -11.93
CA TRP A 203 12.51 -9.37 -10.52
C TRP A 203 11.30 -10.30 -10.35
N ARG A 204 10.91 -11.01 -11.40
CA ARG A 204 9.78 -11.94 -11.38
C ARG A 204 10.02 -13.11 -10.42
N LEU A 205 9.05 -13.41 -9.57
CA LEU A 205 9.01 -14.70 -8.86
C LEU A 205 8.76 -15.82 -9.89
N PRO A 206 9.66 -16.82 -10.02
CA PRO A 206 9.44 -17.90 -10.95
C PRO A 206 8.30 -18.80 -10.44
N GLU A 207 7.34 -19.07 -11.31
CA GLU A 207 6.16 -19.87 -11.02
C GLU A 207 6.55 -21.26 -10.51
N GLY A 208 6.03 -21.67 -9.35
CA GLY A 208 6.35 -22.96 -8.72
C GLY A 208 7.71 -23.04 -8.02
N HIS A 209 8.54 -21.99 -8.11
CA HIS A 209 9.84 -21.89 -7.42
C HIS A 209 9.84 -20.82 -6.32
N GLU A 210 8.68 -20.32 -5.91
CA GLU A 210 8.57 -19.24 -4.91
C GLU A 210 9.14 -19.64 -3.54
N ARG A 211 9.23 -20.96 -3.29
CA ARG A 211 9.86 -21.55 -2.10
C ARG A 211 11.38 -21.50 -2.13
N GLN A 212 11.98 -21.34 -3.30
CA GLN A 212 13.43 -21.35 -3.50
C GLN A 212 14.03 -19.95 -3.48
N VAL A 213 13.21 -18.90 -3.52
CA VAL A 213 13.65 -17.50 -3.55
C VAL A 213 14.30 -17.13 -2.23
N GLN A 214 15.58 -16.76 -2.31
CA GLN A 214 16.35 -16.17 -1.21
C GLN A 214 16.46 -14.66 -1.46
N GLY A 215 15.61 -13.89 -0.79
CA GLY A 215 15.55 -12.44 -0.93
C GLY A 215 14.23 -11.89 -0.40
N HIS A 216 14.08 -10.58 -0.44
CA HIS A 216 12.79 -9.96 -0.14
C HIS A 216 11.77 -10.36 -1.23
N CYS A 217 10.53 -10.64 -0.84
CA CYS A 217 9.45 -10.94 -1.78
C CYS A 217 8.14 -10.21 -1.44
N ALA A 218 7.36 -9.91 -2.46
CA ALA A 218 6.03 -9.32 -2.37
C ALA A 218 5.08 -10.06 -3.32
N ILE A 219 3.96 -10.58 -2.81
CA ILE A 219 3.01 -11.37 -3.60
C ILE A 219 1.67 -10.67 -3.60
N ASP A 220 1.15 -10.35 -4.78
CA ASP A 220 -0.23 -9.90 -4.95
C ASP A 220 -1.14 -11.11 -5.20
N PHE A 221 -1.86 -11.55 -4.17
CA PHE A 221 -2.84 -12.63 -4.27
C PHE A 221 -4.12 -12.22 -5.01
N GLY A 222 -4.32 -10.92 -5.27
CA GLY A 222 -5.44 -10.41 -6.06
C GLY A 222 -5.26 -10.63 -7.56
N ALA A 223 -4.04 -10.95 -8.00
CA ALA A 223 -3.73 -11.20 -9.40
C ALA A 223 -4.49 -12.42 -9.97
N ASP A 224 -4.75 -12.39 -11.28
CA ASP A 224 -5.55 -13.39 -12.01
C ASP A 224 -5.09 -14.85 -11.77
N GLU A 225 -3.79 -15.08 -11.63
CA GLU A 225 -3.21 -16.41 -11.38
C GLU A 225 -3.65 -17.03 -10.05
N TYR A 226 -3.94 -16.20 -9.03
CA TYR A 226 -4.38 -16.66 -7.72
C TYR A 226 -5.90 -16.66 -7.56
N THR A 227 -6.62 -15.92 -8.41
CA THR A 227 -8.08 -15.77 -8.37
C THR A 227 -8.82 -16.58 -9.44
N ARG A 228 -8.10 -17.21 -10.38
CA ARG A 228 -8.71 -18.10 -11.38
C ARG A 228 -9.40 -19.30 -10.71
N GLY A 229 -10.74 -19.32 -10.79
CA GLY A 229 -11.57 -20.39 -10.21
C GLY A 229 -11.64 -20.37 -8.69
N ARG A 230 -11.28 -19.26 -8.04
CA ARG A 230 -11.28 -19.09 -6.58
C ARG A 230 -11.82 -17.70 -6.20
N PRO A 231 -12.40 -17.54 -5.00
CA PRO A 231 -12.73 -16.20 -4.50
C PRO A 231 -11.49 -15.32 -4.38
N HIS A 232 -11.66 -14.00 -4.52
CA HIS A 232 -10.60 -13.02 -4.29
C HIS A 232 -10.06 -13.15 -2.84
N PRO A 233 -8.76 -12.95 -2.58
CA PRO A 233 -8.15 -13.09 -1.25
C PRO A 233 -8.70 -12.16 -0.17
N MET A 234 -9.41 -11.09 -0.55
CA MET A 234 -10.13 -10.23 0.40
C MET A 234 -11.38 -10.91 0.96
N ILE A 235 -12.01 -11.81 0.20
CA ILE A 235 -13.19 -12.58 0.58
C ILE A 235 -12.76 -13.85 1.32
N ASP A 236 -11.86 -14.62 0.70
CA ASP A 236 -11.37 -15.90 1.22
C ASP A 236 -9.84 -15.83 1.42
N PRO A 237 -9.36 -15.79 2.67
CA PRO A 237 -7.92 -15.66 2.95
C PRO A 237 -7.17 -16.99 2.96
N SER A 238 -7.78 -18.12 2.58
CA SER A 238 -7.21 -19.47 2.79
C SER A 238 -5.82 -19.63 2.15
N LEU A 239 -5.65 -19.16 0.90
CA LEU A 239 -4.38 -19.27 0.20
C LEU A 239 -3.31 -18.36 0.83
N ARG A 240 -3.68 -17.15 1.25
CA ARG A 240 -2.79 -16.21 1.95
C ARG A 240 -2.35 -16.75 3.30
N LEU A 241 -3.26 -17.35 4.08
CA LEU A 241 -2.96 -17.99 5.36
C LEU A 241 -2.01 -19.17 5.21
N LYS A 242 -2.22 -20.00 4.17
CA LYS A 242 -1.28 -21.08 3.85
C LYS A 242 0.11 -20.51 3.54
N ARG A 243 0.20 -19.49 2.69
CA ARG A 243 1.49 -18.87 2.35
C ARG A 243 2.15 -18.21 3.56
N LEU A 244 1.38 -17.55 4.42
CA LEU A 244 1.86 -16.97 5.68
C LEU A 244 2.61 -18.01 6.51
N GLN A 245 2.04 -19.21 6.69
CA GLN A 245 2.70 -20.29 7.43
C GLN A 245 3.96 -20.79 6.72
N GLU A 246 3.93 -20.94 5.39
CA GLU A 246 5.10 -21.34 4.62
C GLU A 246 6.27 -20.34 4.75
N GLU A 247 5.98 -19.04 4.59
CA GLU A 247 6.98 -17.96 4.73
C GLU A 247 7.46 -17.83 6.17
N ALA A 248 6.55 -17.92 7.14
CA ALA A 248 6.90 -17.87 8.54
C ALA A 248 7.84 -19.00 8.97
N ASN A 249 7.84 -20.14 8.28
CA ASN A 249 8.74 -21.26 8.59
C ASN A 249 10.13 -21.13 7.95
N LYS A 250 10.36 -20.17 7.06
CA LYS A 250 11.66 -19.96 6.43
C LYS A 250 12.64 -19.32 7.43
N PRO A 251 13.83 -19.91 7.68
CA PRO A 251 14.76 -19.39 8.69
C PRO A 251 15.28 -17.97 8.43
N HIS A 252 15.30 -17.55 7.16
CA HIS A 252 15.79 -16.24 6.74
C HIS A 252 14.71 -15.15 6.72
N VAL A 253 13.42 -15.48 6.88
CA VAL A 253 12.35 -14.46 6.91
C VAL A 253 12.27 -13.86 8.31
N GLY A 254 12.54 -12.56 8.41
CA GLY A 254 12.46 -11.82 9.68
C GLY A 254 11.25 -10.89 9.77
N VAL A 255 10.64 -10.54 8.64
CA VAL A 255 9.46 -9.68 8.60
C VAL A 255 8.42 -10.24 7.65
N ILE A 256 7.16 -10.30 8.10
CA ILE A 256 6.00 -10.57 7.24
C ILE A 256 5.08 -9.36 7.26
N LEU A 257 4.80 -8.79 6.08
CA LEU A 257 3.78 -7.75 5.92
C LEU A 257 2.50 -8.36 5.35
N LEU A 258 1.35 -7.97 5.91
CA LEU A 258 0.02 -8.29 5.39
C LEU A 258 -0.76 -6.99 5.18
N ASP A 259 -1.44 -6.85 4.04
CA ASP A 259 -2.56 -5.91 3.93
C ASP A 259 -3.86 -6.58 4.39
N ILE A 260 -4.65 -5.87 5.19
CA ILE A 260 -5.98 -6.30 5.57
C ILE A 260 -6.94 -5.21 5.11
N VAL A 261 -7.69 -5.51 4.05
CA VAL A 261 -8.69 -4.60 3.49
C VAL A 261 -10.06 -4.95 4.08
N LEU A 262 -10.67 -3.97 4.74
CA LEU A 262 -12.01 -4.05 5.32
C LEU A 262 -13.06 -3.49 4.35
N GLY A 263 -14.32 -3.59 4.76
CA GLY A 263 -15.45 -3.06 4.03
C GLY A 263 -16.38 -4.14 3.50
N TYR A 264 -17.39 -3.70 2.76
CA TYR A 264 -18.36 -4.60 2.14
C TYR A 264 -17.67 -5.59 1.20
N CYS A 265 -18.20 -6.81 1.16
CA CYS A 265 -17.67 -7.91 0.36
C CYS A 265 -16.24 -8.36 0.72
N ALA A 266 -15.63 -7.86 1.80
CA ALA A 266 -14.45 -8.48 2.39
C ALA A 266 -14.85 -9.54 3.43
N HIS A 267 -13.88 -10.33 3.89
CA HIS A 267 -14.08 -11.30 4.98
C HIS A 267 -14.76 -10.62 6.19
N PRO A 268 -15.76 -11.26 6.85
CA PRO A 268 -16.55 -10.61 7.89
C PRO A 268 -15.78 -10.33 9.19
N ASP A 269 -14.72 -11.09 9.48
CA ASP A 269 -13.81 -10.82 10.61
C ASP A 269 -12.39 -11.32 10.28
N PRO A 270 -11.59 -10.57 9.50
CA PRO A 270 -10.27 -11.03 9.07
C PRO A 270 -9.31 -11.28 10.24
N ALA A 271 -9.40 -10.51 11.33
CA ALA A 271 -8.58 -10.75 12.51
C ALA A 271 -8.87 -12.11 13.15
N SER A 272 -10.10 -12.63 13.08
CA SER A 272 -10.42 -13.95 13.66
C SER A 272 -9.62 -15.10 13.05
N VAL A 273 -9.18 -14.97 11.79
CA VAL A 273 -8.44 -16.01 11.08
C VAL A 273 -6.94 -15.73 10.99
N TYR A 274 -6.53 -14.46 10.86
CA TYR A 274 -5.12 -14.10 10.77
C TYR A 274 -4.44 -14.00 12.15
N ALA A 275 -5.13 -13.53 13.20
CA ALA A 275 -4.52 -13.38 14.53
C ALA A 275 -4.01 -14.71 15.11
N PRO A 276 -4.77 -15.84 15.06
CA PRO A 276 -4.25 -17.13 15.50
C PRO A 276 -3.03 -17.60 14.70
N ALA A 277 -3.04 -17.38 13.38
CA ALA A 277 -1.92 -17.74 12.51
C ALA A 277 -0.65 -16.93 12.83
N ILE A 278 -0.79 -15.64 13.13
CA ILE A 278 0.30 -14.76 13.57
C ILE A 278 0.87 -15.24 14.90
N ILE A 279 0.01 -15.53 15.88
CA ILE A 279 0.44 -16.02 17.21
C ILE A 279 1.24 -17.31 17.08
N ASP A 280 0.72 -18.30 16.36
CA ASP A 280 1.37 -19.58 16.13
C ASP A 280 2.73 -19.43 15.41
N ALA A 281 2.77 -18.63 14.35
CA ALA A 281 3.99 -18.35 13.60
C ALA A 281 5.07 -17.69 14.48
N ARG A 282 4.69 -16.70 15.29
CA ARG A 282 5.61 -16.02 16.22
C ARG A 282 6.09 -16.94 17.34
N GLN A 283 5.24 -17.80 17.87
CA GLN A 283 5.62 -18.78 18.89
C GLN A 283 6.64 -19.77 18.34
N LYS A 284 6.39 -20.35 17.16
CA LYS A 284 7.35 -21.24 16.47
C LYS A 284 8.67 -20.54 16.18
N ALA A 285 8.63 -19.27 15.77
CA ALA A 285 9.81 -18.46 15.55
C ALA A 285 10.63 -18.28 16.84
N SER A 286 9.98 -17.88 17.92
CA SER A 286 10.59 -17.69 19.23
C SER A 286 11.21 -18.98 19.76
N GLN A 287 10.52 -20.11 19.65
CA GLN A 287 11.04 -21.44 20.04
C GLN A 287 12.29 -21.84 19.25
N ALA A 288 12.38 -21.43 17.99
CA ALA A 288 13.55 -21.62 17.14
C ALA A 288 14.64 -20.54 17.33
N GLY A 289 14.50 -19.64 18.30
CA GLY A 289 15.46 -18.58 18.58
C GLY A 289 15.57 -17.52 17.48
N ARG A 290 14.58 -17.41 16.59
CA ARG A 290 14.57 -16.45 15.48
C ARG A 290 13.55 -15.35 15.71
N PRO A 291 13.90 -14.08 15.49
CA PRO A 291 12.92 -13.00 15.51
C PRO A 291 12.06 -13.04 14.24
N LEU A 292 10.75 -12.93 14.42
CA LEU A 292 9.78 -12.78 13.34
C LEU A 292 8.78 -11.69 13.71
N THR A 293 8.81 -10.58 12.97
CA THR A 293 7.91 -9.45 13.17
C THR A 293 6.80 -9.48 12.12
N PHE A 294 5.56 -9.22 12.56
CA PHE A 294 4.42 -9.04 11.67
C PHE A 294 4.06 -7.56 11.60
N VAL A 295 3.91 -7.05 10.38
CA VAL A 295 3.45 -5.69 10.09
C VAL A 295 2.12 -5.78 9.33
N ILE A 296 1.11 -5.03 9.76
CA ILE A 296 -0.21 -4.99 9.12
C ILE A 296 -0.43 -3.60 8.52
N SER A 297 -0.69 -3.55 7.22
CA SER A 297 -1.35 -2.41 6.58
C SER A 297 -2.86 -2.63 6.66
N LEU A 298 -3.55 -1.95 7.57
CA LEU A 298 -4.98 -2.10 7.82
C LEU A 298 -5.76 -1.01 7.08
N CYS A 299 -6.33 -1.37 5.94
CA CYS A 299 -7.09 -0.46 5.09
C CYS A 299 -8.59 -0.60 5.37
N GLY A 300 -9.16 0.39 6.06
CA GLY A 300 -10.59 0.43 6.36
C GLY A 300 -10.97 1.66 7.18
N THR A 301 -12.22 1.69 7.63
CA THR A 301 -12.84 2.77 8.40
C THR A 301 -13.59 2.21 9.62
N GLU A 302 -13.93 3.07 10.57
CA GLU A 302 -14.80 2.68 11.69
C GLU A 302 -16.24 2.34 11.23
N GLY A 303 -16.66 2.84 10.07
CA GLY A 303 -17.97 2.57 9.50
C GLY A 303 -18.08 1.25 8.74
N ASP A 304 -16.96 0.56 8.49
CA ASP A 304 -16.97 -0.75 7.84
C ASP A 304 -17.60 -1.83 8.73
N PRO A 305 -18.24 -2.87 8.16
CA PRO A 305 -18.87 -3.94 8.93
C PRO A 305 -17.94 -4.61 9.96
N GLN A 306 -16.65 -4.69 9.65
CA GLN A 306 -15.63 -5.31 10.50
C GLN A 306 -15.14 -4.41 11.64
N ARG A 307 -15.37 -3.09 11.52
CA ARG A 307 -14.87 -1.99 12.38
C ARG A 307 -13.36 -1.94 12.53
N LEU A 308 -12.74 -0.89 11.98
CA LEU A 308 -11.29 -0.68 11.99
C LEU A 308 -10.64 -0.86 13.38
N SER A 309 -11.16 -0.18 14.41
CA SER A 309 -10.62 -0.23 15.77
C SER A 309 -10.60 -1.63 16.38
N ILE A 310 -11.65 -2.43 16.15
CA ILE A 310 -11.74 -3.81 16.65
C ILE A 310 -10.71 -4.70 15.98
N GLN A 311 -10.60 -4.62 14.65
CA GLN A 311 -9.63 -5.40 13.89
C GLN A 311 -8.20 -5.03 14.30
N ALA A 312 -7.92 -3.73 14.44
CA ALA A 312 -6.62 -3.23 14.86
C ALA A 312 -6.22 -3.73 16.26
N ALA A 313 -7.14 -3.72 17.23
CA ALA A 313 -6.90 -4.21 18.58
C ALA A 313 -6.52 -5.70 18.57
N LYS A 314 -7.31 -6.54 17.89
CA LYS A 314 -7.03 -7.99 17.78
C LYS A 314 -5.68 -8.29 17.15
N PHE A 315 -5.27 -7.54 16.12
CA PHE A 315 -3.94 -7.70 15.51
C PHE A 315 -2.81 -7.28 16.44
N ARG A 316 -2.97 -6.19 17.20
CA ARG A 316 -1.98 -5.75 18.20
C ARG A 316 -1.87 -6.76 19.34
N GLU A 317 -2.98 -7.33 19.80
CA GLU A 317 -2.99 -8.41 20.80
C GLU A 317 -2.27 -9.68 20.31
N ALA A 318 -2.40 -10.00 19.02
CA ALA A 318 -1.59 -11.05 18.38
C ALA A 318 -0.08 -10.71 18.27
N GLY A 319 0.28 -9.46 18.59
CA GLY A 319 1.63 -8.92 18.59
C GLY A 319 2.14 -8.53 17.21
N ALA A 320 1.25 -8.12 16.31
CA ALA A 320 1.61 -7.44 15.08
C ALA A 320 1.65 -5.91 15.26
N GLU A 321 2.51 -5.24 14.52
CA GLU A 321 2.51 -3.77 14.41
C GLU A 321 1.48 -3.35 13.36
N VAL A 322 0.55 -2.46 13.71
CA VAL A 322 -0.60 -2.12 12.86
C VAL A 322 -0.56 -0.65 12.43
N PHE A 323 -0.57 -0.42 11.13
CA PHE A 323 -0.55 0.89 10.48
C PHE A 323 -1.79 1.04 9.58
N THR A 324 -2.33 2.25 9.49
CA THR A 324 -3.41 2.55 8.55
C THR A 324 -2.89 3.08 7.21
N SER A 325 -1.67 3.60 7.18
CA SER A 325 -0.92 3.96 5.96
C SER A 325 -0.12 2.76 5.47
N ASN A 326 -0.32 2.36 4.21
CA ASN A 326 0.47 1.33 3.57
C ASN A 326 1.93 1.75 3.36
N ALA A 327 2.15 3.03 3.05
CA ALA A 327 3.50 3.59 2.98
C ALA A 327 4.24 3.48 4.32
N ASP A 328 3.58 3.79 5.44
CA ASP A 328 4.21 3.71 6.76
C ASP A 328 4.51 2.26 7.14
N ALA A 329 3.60 1.32 6.84
CA ALA A 329 3.85 -0.11 7.01
C ALA A 329 5.06 -0.59 6.18
N ALA A 330 5.18 -0.13 4.94
CA ALA A 330 6.29 -0.47 4.06
C ALA A 330 7.62 0.11 4.58
N LEU A 331 7.63 1.38 5.02
CA LEU A 331 8.80 2.01 5.63
C LEU A 331 9.21 1.30 6.92
N ARG A 332 8.25 0.90 7.76
CA ARG A 332 8.52 0.15 8.97
C ARG A 332 9.21 -1.19 8.69
N CYS A 333 8.86 -1.86 7.59
CA CYS A 333 9.54 -3.09 7.20
C CYS A 333 11.05 -2.86 6.96
N ILE A 334 11.42 -1.73 6.33
CA ILE A 334 12.81 -1.35 6.09
C ILE A 334 13.56 -1.19 7.42
N GLU A 335 12.96 -0.50 8.38
CA GLU A 335 13.55 -0.28 9.71
C GLU A 335 13.83 -1.58 10.48
N ILE A 336 13.03 -2.63 10.26
CA ILE A 336 13.17 -3.90 10.98
C ILE A 336 14.27 -4.79 10.36
N ILE A 337 14.46 -4.72 9.03
CA ILE A 337 15.44 -5.55 8.30
C ILE A 337 16.81 -4.90 8.14
N SER A 338 16.92 -3.59 8.39
CA SER A 338 18.18 -2.83 8.41
C SER A 338 18.95 -3.06 9.72
#